data_AF-A0A7W1DNH5-F1
#
_entry.id   AF-A0A7W1DNH5-F1
#
_cell.length_a   1.000
_cell.length_b   1.000
_cell.length_c   1.000
_cell.angle_alpha   90.00
_cell.angle_beta   90.00
_cell.angle_gamma   90.00
#
_symmetry.space_group_name_H-M   'P 1'
#
loop_
_entity.id
_entity.type
_entity.pdbx_description
1 polymer ?
#
loop_
_entity_poly.entity_id
_entity_poly.type
_entity_poly.pdbx_seq_one_letter_code
_entity_poly.pdbx_strand_id
1 'polypeptide(L)'
;MTPQQILDTPDLIAVGVAGDDKCREMHGAKATFARVFEVHVDAPPASLPAGTHAGEIRIVGVPASLESAVRAVTATVAAADGIPVTGFSVFDLQGLPESLSEVSSALRAAGLTAITHLQIDSVTNPADAARAIHAAGLRLPTMSVETIADEERMSICERAADLQATVGGFNAFAPLPRTISITKPTTGYDDVKMVALARVVVANVPSIQLDWQLYGPKLAQVALTVGADDIDNVSAVDPGVLGTRRSPLEEIKGNIKAAGLEAVERDALFNVG
;
A
#
# COMPACT_ATOMS: atom_id res chain seq x y z
N MET A 1 6.28 -22.20 -11.35
CA MET A 1 5.08 -22.98 -10.92
C MET A 1 3.85 -22.33 -11.51
N THR A 2 2.77 -23.09 -11.75
CA THR A 2 1.48 -22.49 -12.11
C THR A 2 0.81 -21.85 -10.88
N PRO A 3 -0.12 -20.89 -11.06
CA PRO A 3 -0.86 -20.29 -9.95
C PRO A 3 -1.56 -21.32 -9.05
N GLN A 4 -2.20 -22.34 -9.63
CA GLN A 4 -2.86 -23.40 -8.87
C GLN A 4 -1.87 -24.25 -8.05
N GLN A 5 -0.69 -24.54 -8.61
CA GLN A 5 0.36 -25.27 -7.89
C GLN A 5 0.85 -24.50 -6.65
N ILE A 6 0.90 -23.16 -6.70
CA ILE A 6 1.28 -22.32 -5.56
C ILE A 6 0.27 -22.48 -4.41
N LEU A 7 -1.02 -22.51 -4.72
CA LEU A 7 -2.09 -22.67 -3.74
C LEU A 7 -2.10 -24.08 -3.13
N ASP A 8 -1.92 -25.11 -3.95
CA ASP A 8 -2.11 -26.50 -3.51
C ASP A 8 -0.89 -27.10 -2.80
N THR A 9 0.32 -26.68 -3.15
CA THR A 9 1.54 -27.34 -2.63
C THR A 9 1.78 -27.02 -1.15
N PRO A 10 2.27 -27.98 -0.34
CA PRO A 10 2.81 -27.68 0.99
C PRO A 10 4.26 -27.18 0.95
N ASP A 11 4.94 -27.27 -0.21
CA ASP A 11 6.34 -26.87 -0.36
C ASP A 11 6.47 -25.34 -0.48
N LEU A 12 6.61 -24.67 0.67
CA LEU A 12 6.80 -23.23 0.73
C LEU A 12 8.14 -22.76 0.12
N ILE A 13 9.16 -23.62 0.05
CA ILE A 13 10.43 -23.24 -0.54
C ILE A 13 10.23 -23.07 -2.04
N ALA A 14 9.56 -24.03 -2.69
CA ALA A 14 9.23 -23.92 -4.11
C ALA A 14 8.32 -22.72 -4.41
N VAL A 15 7.34 -22.44 -3.53
CA VAL A 15 6.48 -21.24 -3.63
C VAL A 15 7.31 -19.96 -3.56
N GLY A 16 8.20 -19.86 -2.57
CA GLY A 16 9.07 -18.70 -2.40
C GLY A 16 9.97 -18.47 -3.60
N VAL A 17 10.63 -19.52 -4.10
CA VAL A 17 11.48 -19.46 -5.30
C VAL A 17 10.67 -18.97 -6.50
N ALA A 18 9.46 -19.48 -6.71
CA ALA A 18 8.63 -19.06 -7.84
C ALA A 18 8.27 -17.56 -7.80
N GLY A 19 8.00 -17.01 -6.61
CA GLY A 19 7.72 -15.60 -6.42
C GLY A 19 8.97 -14.72 -6.55
N ASP A 20 10.07 -15.10 -5.90
CA ASP A 20 11.35 -14.36 -5.94
C ASP A 20 11.96 -14.33 -7.35
N ASP A 21 11.95 -15.45 -8.07
CA ASP A 21 12.42 -15.52 -9.46
C ASP A 21 11.69 -14.49 -10.33
N LYS A 22 10.37 -14.37 -10.16
CA LYS A 22 9.56 -13.44 -10.93
C LYS A 22 9.84 -11.99 -10.53
N CYS A 23 10.03 -11.72 -9.25
CA CYS A 23 10.42 -10.41 -8.75
C CYS A 23 11.78 -9.98 -9.34
N ARG A 24 12.77 -10.88 -9.32
CA ARG A 24 14.11 -10.63 -9.88
C ARG A 24 14.11 -10.43 -11.38
N GLU A 25 13.27 -11.15 -12.11
CA GLU A 25 13.08 -10.95 -13.55
C GLU A 25 12.61 -9.52 -13.85
N MET A 26 11.73 -8.97 -13.01
CA MET A 26 11.14 -7.64 -13.21
C MET A 26 12.06 -6.51 -12.73
N HIS A 27 12.67 -6.66 -11.55
CA HIS A 27 13.30 -5.54 -10.82
C HIS A 27 14.73 -5.80 -10.33
N GLY A 28 15.29 -6.96 -10.66
CA GLY A 28 16.61 -7.37 -10.18
C GLY A 28 16.64 -7.53 -8.66
N ALA A 29 17.63 -6.96 -8.01
CA ALA A 29 17.79 -7.06 -6.56
C ALA A 29 17.18 -5.88 -5.78
N LYS A 30 16.36 -5.02 -6.41
CA LYS A 30 15.85 -3.81 -5.75
C LYS A 30 14.55 -4.10 -5.01
N ALA A 31 14.42 -3.53 -3.80
CA ALA A 31 13.15 -3.40 -3.10
C ALA A 31 12.96 -1.96 -2.63
N THR A 32 11.76 -1.43 -2.81
CA THR A 32 11.41 -0.08 -2.38
C THR A 32 10.79 -0.07 -0.99
N PHE A 33 10.89 1.06 -0.31
CA PHE A 33 10.12 1.32 0.89
C PHE A 33 9.72 2.79 0.99
N ALA A 34 8.58 3.05 1.63
CA ALA A 34 8.11 4.41 1.91
C ALA A 34 8.06 4.69 3.40
N ARG A 35 8.58 5.87 3.78
CA ARG A 35 8.43 6.42 5.12
C ARG A 35 7.25 7.38 5.18
N VAL A 36 6.29 7.05 6.02
CA VAL A 36 4.99 7.71 6.11
C VAL A 36 4.84 8.38 7.48
N PHE A 37 4.39 9.63 7.47
CA PHE A 37 3.89 10.30 8.67
C PHE A 37 2.36 10.32 8.61
N GLU A 38 1.70 9.56 9.49
CA GLU A 38 0.25 9.50 9.52
C GLU A 38 -0.37 10.65 10.32
N VAL A 39 -1.46 11.20 9.80
CA VAL A 39 -2.25 12.27 10.38
C VAL A 39 -3.71 11.83 10.39
N HIS A 40 -4.39 11.91 11.53
CA HIS A 40 -5.82 11.61 11.57
C HIS A 40 -6.64 12.77 10.98
N VAL A 41 -7.69 12.46 10.20
CA VAL A 41 -8.56 13.45 9.54
C VAL A 41 -9.15 14.49 10.52
N ASP A 42 -9.48 14.06 11.74
CA ASP A 42 -10.05 14.94 12.78
C ASP A 42 -9.00 15.76 13.56
N ALA A 43 -7.72 15.50 13.36
CA ALA A 43 -6.63 16.13 14.10
C ALA A 43 -5.45 16.49 13.19
N PRO A 44 -5.64 17.33 12.15
CA PRO A 44 -4.55 17.77 11.31
C PRO A 44 -3.53 18.57 12.13
N PRO A 45 -2.21 18.33 11.96
CA PRO A 45 -1.20 19.00 12.75
C PRO A 45 -1.05 20.46 12.31
N ALA A 46 -0.71 21.34 13.25
CA ALA A 46 -0.32 22.72 12.93
C ALA A 46 1.11 22.80 12.35
N SER A 47 1.96 21.82 12.67
CA SER A 47 3.34 21.69 12.19
C SER A 47 3.79 20.24 12.37
N LEU A 48 4.72 19.79 11.52
CA LEU A 48 5.34 18.47 11.70
C LEU A 48 6.22 18.43 12.96
N PRO A 49 6.29 17.28 13.67
CA PRO A 49 7.26 17.08 14.74
C PRO A 49 8.70 17.29 14.27
N ALA A 50 9.55 17.82 15.15
CA ALA A 50 10.98 17.98 14.85
C ALA A 50 11.63 16.63 14.52
N GLY A 51 12.46 16.59 13.47
CA GLY A 51 13.14 15.38 13.02
C GLY A 51 12.26 14.42 12.20
N THR A 52 11.07 14.86 11.77
CA THR A 52 10.27 14.11 10.80
C THR A 52 10.97 14.08 9.45
N HIS A 53 11.21 12.88 8.93
CA HIS A 53 11.77 12.65 7.62
C HIS A 53 10.85 11.70 6.87
N ALA A 54 9.84 12.24 6.20
CA ALA A 54 8.81 11.49 5.50
C ALA A 54 8.94 11.65 3.98
N GLY A 55 8.71 10.56 3.24
CA GLY A 55 8.45 10.61 1.80
C GLY A 55 6.98 10.87 1.48
N GLU A 56 6.12 10.81 2.51
CA GLU A 56 4.67 10.92 2.41
C GLU A 56 4.07 11.39 3.75
N ILE A 57 3.11 12.33 3.70
CA ILE A 57 2.19 12.58 4.82
C ILE A 57 0.83 12.00 4.45
N ARG A 58 0.34 11.06 5.25
CA ARG A 58 -0.87 10.29 4.94
C ARG A 58 -2.00 10.63 5.90
N ILE A 59 -3.09 11.16 5.35
CA ILE A 59 -4.31 11.40 6.12
C ILE A 59 -5.09 10.08 6.26
N VAL A 60 -5.32 9.66 7.50
CA VAL A 60 -6.03 8.43 7.86
C VAL A 60 -7.36 8.73 8.54
N GLY A 61 -8.25 7.74 8.55
CA GLY A 61 -9.60 7.85 9.13
C GLY A 61 -10.68 8.15 8.10
N VAL A 62 -11.94 7.98 8.53
CA VAL A 62 -13.13 8.19 7.69
C VAL A 62 -13.63 9.62 7.89
N PRO A 63 -13.68 10.47 6.84
CA PRO A 63 -14.21 11.82 6.98
C PRO A 63 -15.71 11.80 7.24
N ALA A 64 -16.19 12.63 8.17
CA ALA A 64 -17.62 12.76 8.45
C ALA A 64 -18.40 13.50 7.34
N SER A 65 -17.70 14.30 6.53
CA SER A 65 -18.26 15.06 5.40
C SER A 65 -17.16 15.47 4.42
N LEU A 66 -17.53 15.85 3.20
CA LEU A 66 -16.58 16.43 2.24
C LEU A 66 -15.88 17.68 2.78
N GLU A 67 -16.61 18.55 3.50
CA GLU A 67 -16.03 19.74 4.14
C GLU A 67 -14.93 19.37 5.15
N SER A 68 -15.17 18.34 5.98
CA SER A 68 -14.18 17.87 6.95
C SER A 68 -12.92 17.32 6.26
N ALA A 69 -13.09 16.59 5.15
CA ALA A 69 -11.99 16.04 4.38
C ALA A 69 -11.15 17.17 3.75
N VAL A 70 -11.81 18.13 3.08
CA VAL A 70 -11.14 19.30 2.47
C VAL A 70 -10.37 20.12 3.51
N ARG A 71 -10.95 20.34 4.69
CA ARG A 71 -10.29 21.04 5.79
C ARG A 71 -9.05 20.30 6.28
N ALA A 72 -9.14 18.98 6.46
CA ALA A 72 -8.01 18.15 6.87
C ALA A 72 -6.87 18.19 5.84
N VAL A 73 -7.19 18.05 4.55
CA VAL A 73 -6.22 18.15 3.45
C VAL A 73 -5.55 19.52 3.45
N THR A 74 -6.33 20.60 3.46
CA THR A 74 -5.80 21.97 3.41
C THR A 74 -4.83 22.25 4.56
N ALA A 75 -5.22 21.86 5.79
CA ALA A 75 -4.39 22.04 6.97
C ALA A 75 -3.09 21.20 6.89
N THR A 76 -3.20 19.95 6.43
CA THR A 76 -2.04 19.05 6.29
C THR A 76 -1.07 19.55 5.22
N VAL A 77 -1.58 19.97 4.07
CA VAL A 77 -0.78 20.56 2.98
C VAL A 77 -0.05 21.82 3.45
N ALA A 78 -0.69 22.67 4.25
CA ALA A 78 -0.04 23.85 4.81
C ALA A 78 1.12 23.50 5.77
N ALA A 79 1.03 22.37 6.48
CA ALA A 79 2.08 21.88 7.38
C ALA A 79 3.14 21.01 6.70
N ALA A 80 2.92 20.57 5.45
CA ALA A 80 3.68 19.51 4.80
C ALA A 80 5.07 19.91 4.29
N ASP A 81 5.38 21.20 4.19
CA ASP A 81 6.67 21.73 3.72
C ASP A 81 7.15 21.09 2.40
N GLY A 82 6.22 20.89 1.45
CA GLY A 82 6.49 20.31 0.13
C GLY A 82 6.49 18.77 0.07
N ILE A 83 6.34 18.07 1.20
CA ILE A 83 6.15 16.62 1.22
C ILE A 83 4.77 16.30 0.61
N PRO A 84 4.66 15.31 -0.31
CA PRO A 84 3.38 14.91 -0.87
C PRO A 84 2.37 14.49 0.20
N VAL A 85 1.15 15.00 0.09
CA VAL A 85 0.04 14.65 0.98
C VAL A 85 -0.89 13.67 0.27
N THR A 86 -1.06 12.49 0.86
CA THR A 86 -2.03 11.47 0.43
C THR A 86 -3.11 11.34 1.49
N GLY A 87 -4.19 10.62 1.18
CA GLY A 87 -5.15 10.30 2.22
C GLY A 87 -6.38 9.58 1.73
N PHE A 88 -7.07 9.02 2.71
CA PHE A 88 -8.33 8.29 2.57
C PHE A 88 -8.20 7.03 1.71
N SER A 89 -9.10 6.07 1.94
CA SER A 89 -9.33 4.99 0.98
C SER A 89 -10.50 5.35 0.04
N VAL A 90 -10.55 4.70 -1.12
CA VAL A 90 -11.71 4.85 -2.01
C VAL A 90 -13.00 4.41 -1.31
N PHE A 91 -12.93 3.37 -0.47
CA PHE A 91 -14.07 2.89 0.30
C PHE A 91 -14.62 3.93 1.28
N ASP A 92 -13.75 4.68 1.95
CA ASP A 92 -14.17 5.73 2.89
C ASP A 92 -14.84 6.89 2.15
N LEU A 93 -14.29 7.28 1.00
CA LEU A 93 -14.79 8.40 0.21
C LEU A 93 -16.11 8.10 -0.51
N GLN A 94 -16.33 6.86 -0.98
CA GLN A 94 -17.62 6.49 -1.60
C GLN A 94 -18.79 6.48 -0.60
N GLY A 95 -18.52 6.50 0.70
CA GLY A 95 -19.54 6.60 1.76
C GLY A 95 -20.11 8.01 1.92
N LEU A 96 -19.49 9.02 1.30
CA LEU A 96 -19.98 10.40 1.33
C LEU A 96 -21.22 10.59 0.44
N PRO A 97 -22.10 11.57 0.74
CA PRO A 97 -23.27 11.85 -0.10
C PRO A 97 -22.94 12.33 -1.52
N GLU A 98 -21.81 13.01 -1.69
CA GLU A 98 -21.35 13.53 -2.98
C GLU A 98 -20.82 12.41 -3.89
N SER A 99 -20.83 12.64 -5.20
CA SER A 99 -20.22 11.69 -6.13
C SER A 99 -18.70 11.67 -5.94
N LEU A 100 -18.08 10.50 -6.19
CA LEU A 100 -16.62 10.38 -6.07
C LEU A 100 -15.86 11.35 -7.00
N SER A 101 -16.46 11.77 -8.12
CA SER A 101 -15.89 12.81 -9.00
C SER A 101 -15.85 14.19 -8.32
N GLU A 102 -16.93 14.58 -7.63
CA GLU A 102 -17.01 15.84 -6.88
C GLU A 102 -16.04 15.82 -5.70
N VAL A 103 -16.04 14.73 -4.93
CA VAL A 103 -15.11 14.52 -3.81
C VAL A 103 -13.66 14.62 -4.30
N SER A 104 -13.29 13.86 -5.33
CA SER A 104 -11.92 13.84 -5.87
C SER A 104 -11.48 15.21 -6.39
N SER A 105 -12.37 15.95 -7.06
CA SER A 105 -12.08 17.29 -7.57
C SER A 105 -11.85 18.29 -6.43
N ALA A 106 -12.65 18.23 -5.37
CA ALA A 106 -12.51 19.09 -4.20
C ALA A 106 -11.22 18.79 -3.43
N LEU A 107 -10.89 17.50 -3.22
CA LEU A 107 -9.65 17.10 -2.55
C LEU A 107 -8.41 17.49 -3.37
N ARG A 108 -8.46 17.35 -4.70
CA ARG A 108 -7.39 17.85 -5.57
C ARG A 108 -7.22 19.36 -5.46
N ALA A 109 -8.32 20.10 -5.48
CA ALA A 109 -8.27 21.56 -5.34
C ALA A 109 -7.69 22.00 -3.99
N ALA A 110 -7.89 21.20 -2.93
CA ALA A 110 -7.29 21.39 -1.61
C ALA A 110 -5.79 21.04 -1.54
N GLY A 111 -5.22 20.45 -2.59
CA GLY A 111 -3.79 20.10 -2.69
C GLY A 111 -3.47 18.63 -2.44
N LEU A 112 -4.48 17.74 -2.34
CA LEU A 112 -4.22 16.31 -2.21
C LEU A 112 -3.47 15.79 -3.45
N THR A 113 -2.46 14.96 -3.21
CA THR A 113 -1.64 14.35 -4.27
C THR A 113 -2.25 13.04 -4.78
N ALA A 114 -2.65 12.17 -3.85
CA ALA A 114 -3.17 10.84 -4.16
C ALA A 114 -4.23 10.40 -3.15
N ILE A 115 -5.17 9.55 -3.59
CA ILE A 115 -5.97 8.70 -2.70
C ILE A 115 -5.14 7.45 -2.41
N THR A 116 -5.08 7.03 -1.15
CA THR A 116 -4.08 6.06 -0.67
C THR A 116 -4.20 4.70 -1.35
N HIS A 117 -5.41 4.14 -1.39
CA HIS A 117 -5.64 2.84 -2.02
C HIS A 117 -7.11 2.60 -2.39
N LEU A 118 -7.32 1.66 -3.30
CA LEU A 118 -8.62 1.11 -3.68
C LEU A 118 -8.73 -0.34 -3.20
N GLN A 119 -9.71 -0.63 -2.32
CA GLN A 119 -10.04 -1.98 -1.88
C GLN A 119 -10.82 -2.72 -2.97
N ILE A 120 -10.19 -3.68 -3.64
CA ILE A 120 -10.78 -4.37 -4.81
C ILE A 120 -12.08 -5.10 -4.44
N ASP A 121 -12.14 -5.65 -3.23
CA ASP A 121 -13.22 -6.48 -2.69
C ASP A 121 -14.35 -5.67 -2.06
N SER A 122 -14.13 -4.40 -1.70
CA SER A 122 -15.10 -3.59 -0.93
C SER A 122 -15.67 -2.39 -1.69
N VAL A 123 -14.98 -1.88 -2.72
CA VAL A 123 -15.46 -0.77 -3.55
C VAL A 123 -16.50 -1.27 -4.55
N THR A 124 -17.65 -0.60 -4.62
CA THR A 124 -18.81 -1.09 -5.41
C THR A 124 -18.54 -1.16 -6.91
N ASN A 125 -17.91 -0.13 -7.47
CA ASN A 125 -17.55 -0.06 -8.89
C ASN A 125 -16.08 0.38 -9.06
N PRO A 126 -15.10 -0.53 -8.89
CA PRO A 126 -13.68 -0.18 -8.86
C PRO A 126 -13.16 0.58 -10.09
N ALA A 127 -13.56 0.15 -11.29
CA ALA A 127 -13.10 0.78 -12.53
C ALA A 127 -13.64 2.20 -12.69
N ASP A 128 -14.92 2.44 -12.37
CA ASP A 128 -15.52 3.77 -12.45
C ASP A 128 -14.95 4.69 -11.37
N ALA A 129 -14.67 4.15 -10.18
CA ALA A 129 -14.03 4.90 -9.13
C ALA A 129 -12.62 5.36 -9.53
N ALA A 130 -11.79 4.46 -10.05
CA ALA A 130 -10.46 4.78 -10.54
C ALA A 130 -10.50 5.82 -11.67
N ARG A 131 -11.43 5.69 -12.63
CA ARG A 131 -11.61 6.69 -13.70
C ARG A 131 -11.97 8.07 -13.16
N ALA A 132 -12.89 8.16 -12.20
CA ALA A 132 -13.29 9.43 -11.59
C ALA A 132 -12.10 10.11 -10.88
N ILE A 133 -11.32 9.33 -10.13
CA ILE A 133 -10.14 9.82 -9.41
C ILE A 133 -9.07 10.32 -10.39
N HIS A 134 -8.76 9.54 -11.43
CA HIS A 134 -7.81 9.93 -12.47
C HIS A 134 -8.27 11.16 -13.26
N ALA A 135 -9.57 11.26 -13.58
CA ALA A 135 -10.14 12.40 -14.29
C ALA A 135 -10.06 13.70 -13.47
N ALA A 136 -10.17 13.61 -12.14
CA ALA A 136 -9.93 14.73 -11.22
C ALA A 136 -8.43 15.10 -11.10
N GLY A 137 -7.53 14.32 -11.72
CA GLY A 137 -6.09 14.53 -11.73
C GLY A 137 -5.35 13.92 -10.53
N LEU A 138 -6.06 13.31 -9.58
CA LEU A 138 -5.46 12.61 -8.44
C LEU A 138 -4.80 11.31 -8.88
N ARG A 139 -3.76 10.91 -8.15
CA ARG A 139 -3.15 9.58 -8.27
C ARG A 139 -3.93 8.57 -7.43
N LEU A 140 -3.92 7.32 -7.88
CA LEU A 140 -4.44 6.17 -7.15
C LEU A 140 -3.44 5.02 -7.31
N PRO A 141 -2.34 5.03 -6.53
CA PRO A 141 -1.19 4.18 -6.82
C PRO A 141 -1.39 2.72 -6.40
N THR A 142 -2.24 2.45 -5.40
CA THR A 142 -2.31 1.12 -4.80
C THR A 142 -3.71 0.52 -4.89
N MET A 143 -3.78 -0.75 -5.30
CA MET A 143 -4.91 -1.62 -5.02
C MET A 143 -4.66 -2.42 -3.75
N SER A 144 -5.68 -2.62 -2.91
CA SER A 144 -5.58 -3.40 -1.67
C SER A 144 -6.74 -4.38 -1.53
N VAL A 145 -6.64 -5.24 -0.52
CA VAL A 145 -7.66 -6.22 -0.13
C VAL A 145 -8.09 -5.93 1.29
N GLU A 146 -9.38 -5.76 1.54
CA GLU A 146 -9.91 -5.55 2.89
C GLU A 146 -10.02 -6.88 3.64
N THR A 147 -10.67 -7.87 3.01
CA THR A 147 -10.84 -9.23 3.52
C THR A 147 -10.71 -10.26 2.41
N ILE A 148 -10.41 -11.50 2.75
CA ILE A 148 -10.34 -12.56 1.74
C ILE A 148 -10.63 -13.94 2.34
N ALA A 149 -11.47 -14.71 1.65
CA ALA A 149 -11.64 -16.14 1.93
C ALA A 149 -10.61 -16.97 1.14
N ASP A 150 -10.26 -18.17 1.63
CA ASP A 150 -9.22 -19.01 1.03
C ASP A 150 -9.52 -19.36 -0.43
N GLU A 151 -10.77 -19.66 -0.73
CA GLU A 151 -11.28 -19.97 -2.08
C GLU A 151 -11.26 -18.77 -3.04
N GLU A 152 -11.12 -17.53 -2.52
CA GLU A 152 -11.15 -16.30 -3.31
C GLU A 152 -9.74 -15.79 -3.69
N ARG A 153 -8.66 -16.40 -3.20
CA ARG A 153 -7.27 -15.97 -3.43
C ARG A 153 -6.90 -15.83 -4.92
N MET A 154 -7.33 -16.78 -5.75
CA MET A 154 -7.12 -16.69 -7.20
C MET A 154 -7.93 -15.54 -7.80
N SER A 155 -9.23 -15.52 -7.50
CA SER A 155 -10.20 -14.55 -8.03
C SER A 155 -9.80 -13.11 -7.71
N ILE A 156 -9.29 -12.83 -6.50
CA ILE A 156 -8.86 -11.46 -6.16
C ILE A 156 -7.65 -11.02 -6.99
N CYS A 157 -6.70 -11.94 -7.27
CA CYS A 157 -5.53 -11.63 -8.09
C CYS A 157 -5.94 -11.39 -9.55
N GLU A 158 -6.84 -12.21 -10.08
CA GLU A 158 -7.41 -12.03 -11.42
C GLU A 158 -8.13 -10.68 -11.53
N ARG A 159 -8.95 -10.31 -10.53
CA ARG A 159 -9.62 -9.00 -10.47
C ARG A 159 -8.63 -7.83 -10.41
N ALA A 160 -7.52 -7.96 -9.68
CA ALA A 160 -6.47 -6.94 -9.63
C ALA A 160 -5.81 -6.77 -11.01
N ALA A 161 -5.47 -7.89 -11.67
CA ALA A 161 -4.87 -7.88 -13.00
C ALA A 161 -5.81 -7.27 -14.04
N ASP A 162 -7.09 -7.64 -14.01
CA ASP A 162 -8.14 -7.12 -14.89
C ASP A 162 -8.37 -5.62 -14.67
N LEU A 163 -8.41 -5.17 -13.42
CA LEU A 163 -8.58 -3.75 -13.09
C LEU A 163 -7.41 -2.94 -13.63
N GLN A 164 -6.17 -3.38 -13.39
CA GLN A 164 -4.98 -2.74 -13.95
C GLN A 164 -5.00 -2.72 -15.49
N ALA A 165 -5.44 -3.80 -16.15
CA ALA A 165 -5.55 -3.83 -17.61
C ALA A 165 -6.65 -2.88 -18.13
N THR A 166 -7.72 -2.68 -17.36
CA THR A 166 -8.90 -1.90 -17.76
C THR A 166 -8.71 -0.39 -17.60
N VAL A 167 -8.10 0.06 -16.49
CA VAL A 167 -7.97 1.49 -16.18
C VAL A 167 -6.53 1.96 -15.99
N GLY A 168 -5.58 1.04 -15.76
CA GLY A 168 -4.17 1.35 -15.50
C GLY A 168 -3.97 2.28 -14.31
N GLY A 169 -2.78 2.87 -14.22
CA GLY A 169 -2.47 3.93 -13.26
C GLY A 169 -2.03 3.46 -11.87
N PHE A 170 -2.21 2.18 -11.54
CA PHE A 170 -1.71 1.58 -10.31
C PHE A 170 -0.22 1.24 -10.43
N ASN A 171 0.52 1.56 -9.37
CA ASN A 171 1.92 1.23 -9.15
C ASN A 171 2.07 -0.07 -8.35
N ALA A 172 1.14 -0.37 -7.43
CA ALA A 172 1.25 -1.48 -6.52
C ALA A 172 -0.07 -2.23 -6.28
N PHE A 173 0.05 -3.50 -5.93
CA PHE A 173 -1.02 -4.32 -5.38
C PHE A 173 -0.58 -4.84 -4.01
N ALA A 174 -1.39 -4.58 -2.98
CA ALA A 174 -1.21 -5.08 -1.62
C ALA A 174 -2.16 -6.27 -1.39
N PRO A 175 -1.67 -7.53 -1.53
CA PRO A 175 -2.54 -8.70 -1.64
C PRO A 175 -3.02 -9.27 -0.31
N LEU A 176 -2.37 -8.91 0.80
CA LEU A 176 -2.75 -9.43 2.11
C LEU A 176 -3.91 -8.61 2.71
N PRO A 177 -4.86 -9.26 3.41
CA PRO A 177 -6.09 -8.63 3.88
C PRO A 177 -5.85 -7.66 5.04
N ARG A 178 -6.32 -6.43 4.91
CA ARG A 178 -6.19 -5.40 5.95
C ARG A 178 -6.92 -5.75 7.25
N THR A 179 -8.05 -6.44 7.15
CA THR A 179 -8.81 -6.94 8.29
C THR A 179 -8.67 -8.45 8.42
N ILE A 180 -8.04 -8.88 9.52
CA ILE A 180 -7.83 -10.31 9.83
C ILE A 180 -8.99 -10.81 10.70
N SER A 181 -9.66 -11.88 10.24
CA SER A 181 -10.73 -12.52 11.01
C SER A 181 -10.20 -13.10 12.32
N ILE A 182 -10.82 -12.73 13.44
CA ILE A 182 -10.46 -13.28 14.76
C ILE A 182 -10.81 -14.78 14.85
N THR A 183 -11.85 -15.21 14.15
CA THR A 183 -12.32 -16.61 14.20
C THR A 183 -11.56 -17.52 13.24
N LYS A 184 -10.95 -16.94 12.20
CA LYS A 184 -10.13 -17.63 11.20
C LYS A 184 -8.98 -16.72 10.75
N PRO A 185 -7.96 -16.50 11.60
CA PRO A 185 -6.83 -15.68 11.21
C PRO A 185 -6.03 -16.38 10.12
N THR A 186 -5.40 -15.60 9.23
CA THR A 186 -4.45 -16.16 8.28
C THR A 186 -3.24 -16.73 9.03
N THR A 187 -2.62 -17.76 8.46
CA THR A 187 -1.33 -18.26 8.93
C THR A 187 -0.19 -17.66 8.10
N GLY A 188 1.04 -17.69 8.62
CA GLY A 188 2.20 -17.28 7.81
C GLY A 188 2.38 -18.10 6.52
N TYR A 189 1.85 -19.35 6.47
CA TYR A 189 1.80 -20.15 5.24
C TYR A 189 0.85 -19.54 4.21
N ASP A 190 -0.28 -19.01 4.67
CA ASP A 190 -1.29 -18.36 3.83
C ASP A 190 -0.76 -17.07 3.23
N ASP A 191 -0.11 -16.25 4.06
CA ASP A 191 0.45 -14.97 3.64
C ASP A 191 1.56 -15.17 2.60
N VAL A 192 2.46 -16.15 2.81
CA VAL A 192 3.52 -16.50 1.85
C VAL A 192 2.93 -16.93 0.50
N LYS A 193 1.94 -17.82 0.52
CA LYS A 193 1.28 -18.28 -0.71
C LYS A 193 0.56 -17.14 -1.42
N MET A 194 -0.09 -16.25 -0.66
CA MET A 194 -0.84 -15.14 -1.23
C MET A 194 0.09 -14.11 -1.91
N VAL A 195 1.23 -13.76 -1.28
CA VAL A 195 2.23 -12.87 -1.88
C VAL A 195 2.82 -13.47 -3.16
N ALA A 196 3.22 -14.74 -3.12
CA ALA A 196 3.78 -15.43 -4.29
C ALA A 196 2.76 -15.57 -5.42
N LEU A 197 1.52 -15.91 -5.09
CA LEU A 197 0.42 -15.97 -6.06
C LEU A 197 0.20 -14.61 -6.72
N ALA A 198 0.13 -13.54 -5.93
CA ALA A 198 -0.07 -12.19 -6.44
C ALA A 198 1.05 -11.77 -7.40
N ARG A 199 2.32 -12.06 -7.07
CA ARG A 199 3.46 -11.78 -7.98
C ARG A 199 3.35 -12.54 -9.30
N VAL A 200 2.89 -13.79 -9.27
CA VAL A 200 2.80 -14.64 -10.48
C VAL A 200 1.59 -14.28 -11.34
N VAL A 201 0.44 -13.99 -10.73
CA VAL A 201 -0.82 -13.72 -11.43
C VAL A 201 -0.92 -12.27 -11.88
N VAL A 202 -0.53 -11.31 -11.04
CA VAL A 202 -0.72 -9.87 -11.27
C VAL A 202 0.53 -9.25 -11.92
N ALA A 203 1.03 -9.90 -12.98
CA ALA A 203 2.30 -9.54 -13.62
C ALA A 203 2.29 -8.16 -14.31
N ASN A 204 1.11 -7.56 -14.53
CA ASN A 204 0.92 -6.24 -15.14
C ASN A 204 0.88 -5.08 -14.12
N VAL A 205 0.93 -5.37 -12.82
CA VAL A 205 1.15 -4.36 -11.77
C VAL A 205 2.64 -4.34 -11.43
N PRO A 206 3.30 -3.17 -11.42
CA PRO A 206 4.75 -3.12 -11.20
C PRO A 206 5.19 -3.77 -9.90
N SER A 207 4.52 -3.44 -8.79
CA SER A 207 4.95 -3.82 -7.45
C SER A 207 3.92 -4.64 -6.69
N ILE A 208 4.41 -5.57 -5.86
CA ILE A 208 3.64 -6.25 -4.83
C ILE A 208 4.07 -5.67 -3.48
N GLN A 209 3.12 -5.00 -2.84
CA GLN A 209 3.34 -4.17 -1.67
C GLN A 209 2.90 -4.86 -0.38
N LEU A 210 3.63 -4.61 0.70
CA LEU A 210 3.26 -5.01 2.06
C LEU A 210 3.21 -3.79 3.00
N ASP A 211 2.20 -3.71 3.85
CA ASP A 211 2.08 -2.69 4.89
C ASP A 211 2.90 -3.07 6.13
N TRP A 212 3.94 -2.28 6.43
CA TRP A 212 4.87 -2.54 7.53
C TRP A 212 4.20 -2.45 8.90
N GLN A 213 3.32 -1.46 9.14
CA GLN A 213 2.67 -1.31 10.44
C GLN A 213 1.68 -2.43 10.72
N LEU A 214 1.01 -2.93 9.67
CA LEU A 214 0.04 -4.00 9.80
C LEU A 214 0.68 -5.37 10.03
N TYR A 215 1.71 -5.73 9.25
CA TYR A 215 2.28 -7.08 9.27
C TYR A 215 3.61 -7.19 10.03
N GLY A 216 4.24 -6.07 10.32
CA GLY A 216 5.46 -5.99 11.10
C GLY A 216 6.73 -6.48 10.37
N PRO A 217 7.90 -6.24 11.00
CA PRO A 217 9.21 -6.45 10.38
C PRO A 217 9.49 -7.90 9.96
N LYS A 218 9.02 -8.88 10.74
CA LYS A 218 9.31 -10.30 10.49
C LYS A 218 8.62 -10.81 9.24
N LEU A 219 7.31 -10.54 9.10
CA LEU A 219 6.58 -10.96 7.91
C LEU A 219 7.05 -10.14 6.70
N ALA A 220 7.36 -8.85 6.86
CA ALA A 220 7.95 -8.02 5.81
C ALA A 220 9.22 -8.63 5.21
N GLN A 221 10.15 -9.07 6.05
CA GLN A 221 11.37 -9.72 5.56
C GLN A 221 11.07 -11.01 4.79
N VAL A 222 10.12 -11.83 5.25
CA VAL A 222 9.73 -13.08 4.56
C VAL A 222 9.03 -12.78 3.24
N ALA A 223 8.10 -11.82 3.22
CA ALA A 223 7.34 -11.42 2.04
C ALA A 223 8.28 -11.00 0.88
N LEU A 224 9.36 -10.27 1.21
CA LEU A 224 10.38 -9.87 0.25
C LEU A 224 11.10 -11.04 -0.44
N THR A 225 11.18 -12.20 0.22
CA THR A 225 11.80 -13.41 -0.35
C THR A 225 10.83 -14.30 -1.13
N VAL A 226 9.56 -13.90 -1.23
CA VAL A 226 8.51 -14.72 -1.86
C VAL A 226 7.66 -13.95 -2.87
N GLY A 227 8.10 -12.74 -3.26
CA GLY A 227 7.51 -12.00 -4.39
C GLY A 227 7.12 -10.55 -4.11
N ALA A 228 7.13 -10.10 -2.85
CA ALA A 228 6.99 -8.67 -2.54
C ALA A 228 8.27 -7.91 -2.92
N ASP A 229 8.12 -6.67 -3.34
CA ASP A 229 9.24 -5.77 -3.69
C ASP A 229 9.06 -4.35 -3.15
N ASP A 230 7.94 -4.07 -2.46
CA ASP A 230 7.68 -2.78 -1.86
C ASP A 230 7.14 -2.90 -0.45
N ILE A 231 7.70 -2.10 0.45
CA ILE A 231 7.28 -2.03 1.85
C ILE A 231 6.75 -0.63 2.15
N ASP A 232 5.46 -0.54 2.42
CA ASP A 232 4.78 0.72 2.70
C ASP A 232 4.63 0.98 4.20
N ASN A 233 4.30 2.22 4.53
CA ASN A 233 3.94 2.64 5.89
C ASN A 233 5.04 2.44 6.95
N VAL A 234 6.32 2.55 6.59
CA VAL A 234 7.39 2.60 7.60
C VAL A 234 7.30 3.94 8.34
N SER A 235 7.36 3.96 9.67
CA SER A 235 7.25 5.23 10.42
C SER A 235 8.32 6.23 10.00
N ALA A 236 7.90 7.45 9.68
CA ALA A 236 8.79 8.59 9.39
C ALA A 236 9.37 9.26 10.65
N VAL A 237 8.95 8.83 11.84
CA VAL A 237 9.39 9.36 13.13
C VAL A 237 10.16 8.29 13.89
N ASP A 238 11.35 8.65 14.38
CA ASP A 238 12.11 7.85 15.33
C ASP A 238 11.59 8.13 16.75
N PRO A 239 11.09 7.13 17.50
CA PRO A 239 10.65 7.33 18.87
C PRO A 239 11.79 7.74 19.81
N GLY A 240 13.06 7.61 19.42
CA GLY A 240 14.24 8.09 20.17
C GLY A 240 14.56 7.30 21.45
N VAL A 241 13.59 6.55 22.00
CA VAL A 241 13.71 5.77 23.24
C VAL A 241 14.65 4.56 23.08
N LEU A 242 14.82 4.04 21.86
CA LEU A 242 15.51 2.78 21.62
C LEU A 242 16.92 2.94 21.00
N GLY A 243 17.33 4.16 20.68
CA GLY A 243 18.61 4.49 20.02
C GLY A 243 18.57 4.29 18.49
N THR A 244 19.46 4.98 17.76
CA THR A 244 19.42 5.13 16.29
C THR A 244 19.46 3.81 15.50
N ARG A 245 20.12 2.76 16.03
CA ARG A 245 20.15 1.42 15.42
C ARG A 245 18.82 0.66 15.48
N ARG A 246 17.85 1.18 16.24
CA ARG A 246 16.47 0.69 16.31
C ARG A 246 15.47 1.71 15.78
N SER A 247 15.96 2.64 14.95
CA SER A 247 15.08 3.54 14.20
C SER A 247 14.36 2.76 13.11
N PRO A 248 13.12 3.15 12.74
CA PRO A 248 12.38 2.50 11.67
C PRO A 248 13.15 2.41 10.34
N LEU A 249 13.91 3.46 9.99
CA LEU A 249 14.71 3.51 8.76
C LEU A 249 15.83 2.47 8.72
N GLU A 250 16.58 2.32 9.81
CA GLU A 250 17.66 1.33 9.86
C GLU A 250 17.11 -0.10 9.95
N GLU A 251 15.96 -0.29 10.60
CA GLU A 251 15.29 -1.59 10.68
C GLU A 251 14.79 -2.06 9.30
N ILE A 252 14.08 -1.21 8.54
CA ILE A 252 13.63 -1.59 7.20
C ILE A 252 14.81 -1.89 6.26
N LYS A 253 15.85 -1.05 6.27
CA LYS A 253 17.07 -1.28 5.49
C LYS A 253 17.76 -2.59 5.85
N GLY A 254 17.83 -2.89 7.15
CA GLY A 254 18.35 -4.14 7.67
C GLY A 254 17.57 -5.35 7.16
N ASN A 255 16.24 -5.29 7.22
CA ASN A 255 15.37 -6.39 6.77
C ASN A 255 15.46 -6.62 5.26
N ILE A 256 15.43 -5.55 4.45
CA ILE A 256 15.58 -5.66 3.00
C ILE A 256 16.95 -6.27 2.65
N LYS A 257 18.03 -5.79 3.27
CA LYS A 257 19.37 -6.35 3.06
C LYS A 257 19.46 -7.82 3.49
N ALA A 258 18.83 -8.18 4.60
CA ALA A 258 18.81 -9.55 5.10
C ALA A 258 17.96 -10.49 4.23
N ALA A 259 17.02 -9.96 3.44
CA ALA A 259 16.33 -10.66 2.37
C ALA A 259 17.17 -10.77 1.07
N GLY A 260 18.40 -10.23 1.05
CA GLY A 260 19.29 -10.28 -0.11
C GLY A 260 18.98 -9.25 -1.19
N LEU A 261 18.37 -8.13 -0.79
CA LEU A 261 17.92 -7.05 -1.68
C LEU A 261 18.60 -5.71 -1.35
N GLU A 262 18.51 -4.76 -2.28
CA GLU A 262 18.98 -3.39 -2.17
C GLU A 262 17.79 -2.48 -1.81
N ALA A 263 17.90 -1.82 -0.65
CA ALA A 263 16.85 -0.94 -0.15
C ALA A 263 16.87 0.43 -0.84
N VAL A 264 15.74 0.80 -1.44
CA VAL A 264 15.55 2.08 -2.13
C VAL A 264 14.37 2.82 -1.50
N GLU A 265 14.60 4.02 -0.98
CA GLU A 265 13.50 4.84 -0.44
C GLU A 265 12.73 5.49 -1.60
N ARG A 266 11.39 5.43 -1.55
CA ARG A 266 10.49 6.08 -2.50
C ARG A 266 9.58 7.11 -1.84
N ASP A 267 9.08 8.04 -2.64
CA ASP A 267 8.00 8.95 -2.24
C ASP A 267 6.59 8.34 -2.43
N ALA A 268 5.55 9.10 -2.09
CA ALA A 268 4.14 8.73 -2.28
C ALA A 268 3.74 8.45 -3.75
N LEU A 269 4.53 8.94 -4.70
CA LEU A 269 4.31 8.80 -6.14
C LEU A 269 5.14 7.68 -6.77
N PHE A 270 5.84 6.89 -5.94
CA PHE A 270 6.75 5.84 -6.37
C PHE A 270 7.96 6.34 -7.15
N ASN A 271 8.34 7.61 -6.96
CA ASN A 271 9.63 8.11 -7.44
C ASN A 271 10.73 7.68 -6.48
N VAL A 272 11.88 7.32 -7.04
CA VAL A 272 13.10 7.00 -6.28
C VAL A 272 14.08 8.16 -6.44
N GLY A 273 14.66 8.60 -5.32
CA GLY A 273 15.64 9.69 -5.26
C GLY A 273 17.06 9.26 -5.62
#